data_AF-A0A7C7ITF2-F1
#
_entry.id   AF-A0A7C7ITF2-F1
#
_cell.length_a   1.000
_cell.length_b   1.000
_cell.length_c   1.000
_cell.angle_alpha   90.00
_cell.angle_beta   90.00
_cell.angle_gamma   90.00
#
_symmetry.space_group_name_H-M   'P 1'
#
loop_
_entity.id
_entity.type
_entity.pdbx_description
1 polymer ?
#
loop_
_entity_poly.entity_id
_entity_poly.type
_entity_poly.pdbx_seq_one_letter_code
_entity_poly.pdbx_strand_id
1 'polypeptide(L)' 'MLAKFFIFILFIVAEIALGVYSLAISESLLARFLFFILSAIIVCAAVVKLSNKLLPDDDRRRKKVVKKKAKVEEVAE' A
#
# COMPACT_ATOMS: atom_id res chain seq x y z
N MET A 1 -1.31 -9.63 13.90
CA MET A 1 -1.05 -8.30 13.30
C MET A 1 0.45 -7.92 13.31
N LEU A 2 1.24 -8.36 14.29
CA LEU A 2 2.69 -8.09 14.40
C LEU A 2 3.56 -8.61 13.24
N ALA A 3 3.38 -9.86 12.79
CA ALA A 3 4.22 -10.44 11.74
C ALA A 3 4.15 -9.66 10.40
N LYS A 4 2.96 -9.17 10.05
CA LYS A 4 2.74 -8.32 8.86
C LYS A 4 3.48 -6.98 8.96
N PHE A 5 3.57 -6.43 10.17
CA PHE A 5 4.26 -5.17 10.44
C PHE A 5 5.78 -5.35 10.43
N PHE A 6 6.27 -6.46 11.01
CA PHE A 6 7.68 -6.82 11.04
C PHE A 6 8.24 -7.02 9.63
N ILE A 7 7.52 -7.78 8.78
CA ILE A 7 7.88 -7.97 7.38
C ILE A 7 7.94 -6.64 6.63
N PHE A 8 7.00 -5.73 6.91
CA PHE A 8 6.98 -4.41 6.27
C PHE A 8 8.19 -3.55 6.66
N ILE A 9 8.59 -3.58 7.93
CA ILE A 9 9.78 -2.88 8.43
C ILE A 9 11.05 -3.46 7.83
N LEU A 10 11.18 -4.79 7.83
CA LEU A 10 12.35 -5.48 7.27
C LEU A 10 12.49 -5.20 5.77
N PHE A 11 11.37 -5.11 5.06
CA PHE A 11 11.31 -4.73 3.65
C PHE A 11 11.79 -3.29 3.41
N ILE A 12 11.37 -2.32 4.25
CA ILE A 12 11.83 -0.92 4.16
C ILE A 12 13.34 -0.82 4.44
N VAL A 13 13.84 -1.54 5.43
CA VAL A 13 15.28 -1.53 5.74
C VAL A 13 16.08 -2.13 4.57
N ALA A 14 15.59 -3.21 3.98
CA ALA A 14 16.20 -3.80 2.79
C ALA A 14 16.18 -2.82 1.60
N GLU A 15 15.07 -2.11 1.38
CA GLU A 15 14.95 -1.08 0.33
C GLU A 15 15.99 0.03 0.50
N ILE A 16 16.13 0.56 1.72
CA ILE A 16 17.09 1.63 2.02
C ILE A 16 18.53 1.13 1.83
N ALA A 17 18.83 -0.08 2.32
CA ALA A 17 20.14 -0.69 2.13
C ALA A 17 20.47 -0.90 0.65
N LEU A 18 19.53 -1.43 -0.14
CA LEU A 18 19.70 -1.62 -1.58
C LEU A 18 19.80 -0.29 -2.32
N GLY A 19 19.03 0.72 -1.91
CA GLY A 19 19.06 2.06 -2.48
C GLY A 19 20.40 2.74 -2.25
N VAL A 20 20.92 2.71 -1.02
CA VAL A 20 22.25 3.25 -0.71
C VAL A 20 23.33 2.49 -1.46
N TYR A 21 23.27 1.15 -1.47
CA TYR A 21 24.25 0.32 -2.17
C TYR A 21 24.23 0.58 -3.68
N SER A 22 23.04 0.63 -4.28
CA SER A 22 22.85 0.85 -5.72
C SER A 22 23.14 2.27 -6.18
N LEU A 23 22.91 3.28 -5.35
CA LEU A 23 22.97 4.69 -5.74
C LEU A 23 24.31 5.35 -5.37
N ALA A 24 24.94 4.93 -4.26
CA ALA A 24 26.18 5.53 -3.77
C ALA A 24 27.44 4.68 -3.99
N ILE A 25 27.32 3.35 -4.09
CA ILE A 25 28.48 2.44 -3.97
C ILE A 25 28.70 1.54 -5.19
N SER A 26 27.65 1.12 -5.90
CA SER A 26 27.76 0.15 -7.00
C SER A 26 27.52 0.76 -8.39
N GLU A 27 28.46 0.54 -9.31
CA GLU A 27 28.24 0.64 -10.77
C GLU A 27 27.52 -0.60 -11.35
N SER A 28 27.25 -1.60 -10.51
CA SER A 28 26.59 -2.84 -10.91
C SER A 28 25.17 -2.57 -11.43
N LEU A 29 24.96 -2.87 -12.70
CA LEU A 29 23.66 -2.82 -13.39
C LEU A 29 22.59 -3.64 -12.67
N LEU A 30 22.99 -4.78 -12.10
CA LEU A 30 22.08 -5.71 -11.42
C LEU A 30 21.53 -5.12 -10.11
N ALA A 31 22.37 -4.43 -9.32
CA ALA A 31 21.92 -3.78 -8.08
C ALA A 31 20.88 -2.67 -8.36
N ARG A 32 21.09 -1.90 -9.43
CA ARG A 32 20.15 -0.88 -9.90
C ARG A 32 18.82 -1.46 -10.35
N PHE A 33 18.86 -2.60 -11.04
CA PHE A 33 17.66 -3.28 -11.51
C PHE A 33 16.84 -3.87 -10.36
N LEU A 34 17.49 -4.49 -9.36
CA LEU A 34 16.78 -4.97 -8.18
C LEU A 34 16.16 -3.83 -7.37
N PHE A 35 16.91 -2.73 -7.14
CA PHE A 35 16.38 -1.55 -6.47
C PHE A 35 15.15 -0.99 -7.20
N PHE A 36 15.21 -0.91 -8.53
CA PHE A 36 14.10 -0.41 -9.35
C PHE A 36 12.83 -1.27 -9.22
N ILE A 37 12.95 -2.60 -9.28
CA ILE A 37 11.79 -3.50 -9.15
C ILE A 37 11.16 -3.39 -7.74
N LEU A 38 12.00 -3.36 -6.70
CA LEU A 38 11.57 -3.23 -5.31
C LEU A 38 10.82 -1.93 -5.09
N SER A 39 11.41 -0.81 -5.53
CA SER A 39 10.78 0.51 -5.51
C SER A 39 9.48 0.56 -6.33
N ALA A 40 9.43 -0.06 -7.50
CA ALA A 40 8.24 -0.10 -8.35
C ALA A 40 7.07 -0.80 -7.66
N ILE A 41 7.32 -1.88 -6.92
CA ILE A 41 6.27 -2.58 -6.15
C ILE A 41 5.72 -1.68 -5.04
N ILE A 42 6.59 -0.97 -4.31
CA ILE A 42 6.17 -0.03 -3.25
C ILE A 42 5.33 1.10 -3.85
N VAL A 43 5.82 1.73 -4.91
CA VAL A 43 5.13 2.84 -5.58
C VAL A 43 3.79 2.35 -6.14
N CYS A 44 3.73 1.20 -6.80
CA CYS A 44 2.49 0.62 -7.30
C CYS A 44 1.48 0.38 -6.17
N ALA A 45 1.90 -0.23 -5.06
CA ALA A 45 1.01 -0.44 -3.91
C ALA A 45 0.53 0.89 -3.29
N ALA A 46 1.40 1.90 -3.23
CA ALA A 46 1.06 3.24 -2.76
C ALA A 46 0.06 3.93 -3.69
N VAL A 47 0.29 3.85 -5.01
CA VAL A 47 -0.60 4.41 -6.04
C VAL A 47 -1.94 3.69 -6.02
N VAL A 48 -2.00 2.37 -5.98
CA VAL A 48 -3.28 1.63 -5.88
C VAL A 48 -4.05 2.02 -4.61
N LYS A 49 -3.37 2.19 -3.47
CA LYS A 49 -4.00 2.70 -2.24
C LYS A 49 -4.49 4.13 -2.39
N LEU A 50 -3.70 4.99 -3.04
CA LEU A 50 -4.05 6.39 -3.26
C LEU A 50 -5.22 6.50 -4.22
N SER A 51 -5.20 5.78 -5.34
CA SER A 51 -6.29 5.69 -6.32
C SER A 51 -7.58 5.18 -5.68
N ASN A 52 -7.52 4.15 -4.83
CA ASN A 52 -8.70 3.67 -4.07
C ASN A 52 -9.24 4.69 -3.05
N LYS A 53 -8.43 5.67 -2.64
CA LYS A 53 -8.83 6.74 -1.71
C LYS A 53 -9.28 8.00 -2.44
N LEU A 54 -8.68 8.28 -3.60
CA LEU A 54 -8.93 9.45 -4.43
C LEU A 54 -10.16 9.25 -5.33
N LEU A 55 -10.31 8.03 -5.86
CA LEU A 55 -11.52 7.55 -6.51
C LEU A 55 -12.20 6.58 -5.53
N PRO A 56 -12.98 7.07 -4.55
CA PRO A 56 -13.74 6.20 -3.68
C PRO A 56 -14.72 5.43 -4.56
N ASP A 57 -14.37 4.18 -4.84
CA ASP A 57 -15.25 3.20 -5.47
C ASP A 57 -16.63 3.31 -4.82
N ASP A 58 -17.61 3.75 -5.62
CA ASP A 58 -18.94 4.17 -5.16
C ASP A 58 -19.67 3.01 -4.41
N ASP A 59 -19.15 1.79 -4.55
CA ASP A 59 -19.52 0.59 -3.80
C ASP A 59 -19.31 0.68 -2.28
N ARG A 60 -18.30 1.43 -1.78
CA ARG A 60 -18.17 1.65 -0.33
C ARG A 60 -19.25 2.58 0.21
N ARG A 61 -19.77 3.50 -0.61
CA ARG A 61 -20.86 4.39 -0.22
C ARG A 61 -22.17 3.62 -0.15
N ARG A 62 -22.43 2.70 -1.09
CA ARG A 62 -23.61 1.82 -1.08
C ARG A 62 -23.71 0.99 0.19
N LYS A 63 -22.63 0.32 0.63
CA LYS A 63 -22.66 -0.51 1.86
C LYS A 63 -22.90 0.29 3.15
N LYS A 64 -22.38 1.53 3.24
CA LYS A 64 -22.66 2.42 4.39
C LYS A 64 -24.09 2.95 4.36
N VAL A 65 -24.61 3.30 3.19
CA VAL A 65 -25.99 3.79 3.03
C VAL A 65 -27.00 2.67 3.32
N VAL A 66 -26.76 1.44 2.85
CA VAL A 66 -27.61 0.28 3.14
C VAL A 66 -27.59 -0.08 4.63
N LYS A 67 -26.42 -0.11 5.28
CA LYS A 67 -26.34 -0.31 6.74
C LYS A 67 -26.99 0.81 7.54
N LYS A 68 -26.90 2.06 7.08
CA LYS A 68 -27.54 3.20 7.74
C LYS A 68 -29.05 3.17 7.58
N LYS A 69 -29.57 2.76 6.42
CA LYS A 69 -31.01 2.55 6.20
C LYS A 69 -31.57 1.43 7.07
N ALA A 70 -30.92 0.26 7.08
CA ALA A 70 -31.34 -0.86 7.92
C ALA A 70 -31.40 -0.49 9.41
N LYS A 71 -30.43 0.28 9.91
CA LYS A 71 -30.41 0.73 11.30
C LYS A 71 -31.46 1.81 11.63
N VAL A 72 -31.93 2.56 10.63
CA VAL A 72 -33.01 3.55 10.84
C VAL A 72 -34.37 2.88 10.85
N GLU A 73 -34.54 1.80 10.07
CA GLU A 73 -35.76 1.01 10.00
C GLU A 73 -35.97 0.17 11.28
N GLU A 74 -34.90 -0.43 11.83
CA GLU A 74 -34.92 -1.20 13.09
C GLU A 74 -35.20 -0.35 14.35
N VAL A 75 -35.03 0.97 14.28
CA VAL A 75 -35.25 1.89 15.42
C VAL A 75 -36.60 2.60 15.33
N ALA A 76 -37.33 2.42 14.22
CA ALA A 76 -38.64 3.02 13.98
C ALA A 76 -39.82 2.05 14.23
N GLU A 77 -39.55 0.75 14.41
CA GLU A 77 -40.48 -0.25 14.98
C GLU A 77 -40.33 -0.36 16.50
#